data_AF-A0A6A4DK83-F1
#
_entry.id   AF-A0A6A4DK83-F1
#
_cell.length_a   1.000
_cell.length_b   1.000
_cell.length_c   1.000
_cell.angle_alpha   90.00
_cell.angle_beta   90.00
_cell.angle_gamma   90.00
#
_symmetry.space_group_name_H-M   'P 1'
#
loop_
_entity.id
_entity.type
_entity.pdbx_description
1 polymer ?
#
loop_
_entity_poly.entity_id
_entity_poly.type
_entity_poly.pdbx_seq_one_letter_code
_entity_poly.pdbx_strand_id
1 'polypeptide(L)'
;MTDLLTYEFVCTLSELPSGSKKCVELPTSHRSVMLLNIRGQVLCMDQACYHHGGPLVNGDIEEMGGKTTIKCPWHAYHIAVETGEGLYKGVDMAMTPSGKLQPSSPRLKSKGVKQRTHFVELRNDGQDIYVADSSAIPGASMIESDLYAFRTANIPEAAKKGEVRIHSRFE
;
A
#
# COMPACT_ATOMS: atom_id res chain seq x y z
N MET A 1 -12.62 -9.36 17.44
CA MET A 1 -13.20 -9.12 16.08
C MET A 1 -12.25 -9.58 14.97
N THR A 2 -10.95 -9.68 15.25
CA THR A 2 -9.95 -10.39 14.42
C THR A 2 -10.10 -11.92 14.48
N ASP A 3 -10.84 -12.45 15.46
CA ASP A 3 -10.98 -13.89 15.72
C ASP A 3 -11.83 -14.64 14.67
N LEU A 4 -12.43 -13.89 13.72
CA LEU A 4 -13.15 -14.43 12.57
C LEU A 4 -12.33 -14.45 11.29
N LEU A 5 -11.12 -13.87 11.32
CA LEU A 5 -10.27 -13.80 10.14
C LEU A 5 -9.48 -15.10 9.99
N THR A 6 -9.57 -15.68 8.80
CA THR A 6 -8.72 -16.80 8.41
C THR A 6 -7.41 -16.25 7.88
N TYR A 7 -6.32 -16.70 8.47
CA TYR A 7 -4.97 -16.43 7.99
C TYR A 7 -4.53 -17.57 7.09
N GLU A 8 -4.23 -17.24 5.83
CA GLU A 8 -3.87 -18.19 4.79
C GLU A 8 -2.39 -18.06 4.47
N PHE A 9 -1.69 -19.19 4.30
CA PHE A 9 -0.29 -19.19 3.88
C PHE A 9 -0.17 -18.63 2.46
N VAL A 10 0.75 -17.70 2.23
CA VAL A 10 0.95 -17.08 0.91
C VAL A 10 2.34 -17.30 0.32
N CYS A 11 3.40 -17.27 1.13
CA CYS A 11 4.77 -17.60 0.72
C CYS A 11 5.70 -17.72 1.94
N THR A 12 6.93 -18.17 1.70
CA THR A 12 7.99 -18.11 2.71
C THR A 12 8.66 -16.74 2.74
N LEU A 13 9.28 -16.38 3.86
CA LEU A 13 10.09 -15.16 4.00
C LEU A 13 11.29 -15.16 3.05
N SER A 14 11.83 -16.34 2.70
CA SER A 14 12.93 -16.47 1.74
C SER A 14 12.55 -16.00 0.33
N GLU A 15 11.27 -16.10 -0.02
CA GLU A 15 10.71 -15.60 -1.28
C GLU A 15 10.38 -14.10 -1.26
N LEU A 16 10.42 -13.47 -0.08
CA LEU A 16 10.27 -12.03 0.12
C LEU A 16 11.42 -11.49 1.00
N PRO A 17 12.66 -11.44 0.48
CA PRO A 17 13.80 -10.89 1.22
C PRO A 17 13.56 -9.46 1.69
N SER A 18 14.30 -9.02 2.71
CA SER A 18 14.25 -7.63 3.14
C SER A 18 14.58 -6.68 1.99
N GLY A 19 13.82 -5.59 1.87
CA GLY A 19 13.95 -4.66 0.76
C GLY A 19 13.37 -5.18 -0.56
N SER A 20 12.38 -6.08 -0.52
CA SER A 20 11.68 -6.59 -1.70
C SER A 20 10.17 -6.47 -1.61
N LYS A 21 9.49 -6.68 -2.74
CA LYS A 21 8.04 -6.71 -2.88
C LYS A 21 7.64 -7.93 -3.71
N LYS A 22 6.49 -8.53 -3.42
CA LYS A 22 5.95 -9.68 -4.16
C LYS A 22 4.44 -9.61 -4.21
N CYS A 23 3.86 -9.86 -5.38
CA CYS A 23 2.41 -10.04 -5.49
C CYS A 23 2.02 -11.50 -5.36
N VAL A 24 0.89 -11.76 -4.73
CA VAL A 24 0.30 -13.09 -4.51
C VAL A 24 -1.22 -12.99 -4.66
N GLU A 25 -1.88 -14.11 -4.93
CA GLU A 25 -3.34 -14.24 -4.85
C GLU A 25 -3.70 -14.87 -3.51
N LEU A 26 -4.68 -14.29 -2.81
CA LEU A 26 -5.23 -14.91 -1.61
C LEU A 26 -6.09 -16.13 -1.99
N PRO A 27 -5.84 -17.33 -1.45
CA PRO A 27 -6.45 -18.56 -1.95
C PRO A 27 -7.99 -18.57 -1.86
N THR A 28 -8.57 -18.04 -0.78
CA THR A 28 -10.02 -18.06 -0.59
C THR A 28 -10.75 -16.93 -1.33
N SER A 29 -10.25 -15.70 -1.27
CA SER A 29 -10.94 -14.55 -1.87
C SER A 29 -10.58 -14.28 -3.33
N HIS A 30 -9.55 -14.94 -3.87
CA HIS A 30 -8.95 -14.67 -5.19
C HIS A 30 -8.52 -13.21 -5.38
N ARG A 31 -8.29 -12.51 -4.27
CA ARG A 31 -7.86 -11.12 -4.24
C ARG A 31 -6.36 -11.07 -4.49
N SER A 32 -5.94 -10.29 -5.49
CA SER A 32 -4.51 -10.07 -5.75
C SER A 32 -3.95 -8.99 -4.81
N VAL A 33 -2.97 -9.36 -4.00
CA VAL A 33 -2.35 -8.47 -3.00
C VAL A 33 -0.84 -8.37 -3.23
N MET A 34 -0.23 -7.33 -2.69
CA MET A 34 1.21 -7.07 -2.70
C MET A 34 1.73 -7.10 -1.27
N LEU A 35 2.73 -7.96 -1.07
CA LEU A 35 3.59 -7.99 0.10
C LEU A 35 4.78 -7.06 -0.10
N LEU A 36 5.17 -6.37 0.97
CA LEU A 36 6.39 -5.58 1.04
C LEU A 36 7.16 -5.99 2.30
N ASN A 37 8.47 -6.24 2.17
CA ASN A 37 9.34 -6.42 3.32
C ASN A 37 10.24 -5.21 3.46
N ILE A 38 9.92 -4.32 4.39
CA ILE A 38 10.65 -3.07 4.64
C ILE A 38 11.40 -3.23 5.95
N ARG A 39 12.73 -3.36 5.89
CA ARG A 39 13.60 -3.51 7.07
C ARG A 39 13.18 -4.65 8.00
N GLY A 40 12.66 -5.75 7.43
CA GLY A 40 12.22 -6.94 8.18
C GLY A 40 10.75 -6.92 8.58
N GLN A 41 10.05 -5.79 8.42
CA GLN A 41 8.62 -5.70 8.64
C GLN A 41 7.87 -6.07 7.36
N VAL A 42 7.04 -7.11 7.42
CA VAL A 42 6.18 -7.52 6.30
C VAL A 42 4.84 -6.80 6.40
N LEU A 43 4.49 -6.10 5.32
CA LEU A 43 3.24 -5.36 5.15
C LEU A 43 2.49 -5.91 3.93
N CYS A 44 1.16 -5.80 3.93
CA CYS A 44 0.33 -6.28 2.84
C CYS A 44 -0.76 -5.25 2.47
N MET A 45 -0.94 -5.02 1.18
CA MET A 45 -2.03 -4.20 0.63
C MET A 45 -2.47 -4.72 -0.73
N ASP A 46 -3.61 -4.27 -1.23
CA ASP A 46 -4.01 -4.52 -2.63
C ASP A 46 -2.87 -4.18 -3.61
N GLN A 47 -2.61 -5.05 -4.59
CA GLN A 47 -1.53 -4.81 -5.55
C GLN A 47 -1.87 -3.72 -6.60
N ALA A 48 -3.16 -3.59 -6.93
CA ALA A 48 -3.64 -2.66 -7.92
C ALA A 48 -3.94 -1.31 -7.29
N CYS A 49 -3.31 -0.24 -7.78
CA CYS A 49 -3.49 1.12 -7.27
C CYS A 49 -4.96 1.56 -7.35
N TYR A 50 -5.50 2.09 -6.25
CA TYR A 50 -6.88 2.56 -6.14
C TYR A 50 -7.29 3.61 -7.19
N HIS A 51 -6.33 4.31 -7.81
CA HIS A 51 -6.63 5.32 -8.81
C HIS A 51 -7.20 4.67 -10.08
N HIS A 52 -6.36 3.93 -10.81
CA HIS A 52 -6.71 3.32 -12.11
C HIS A 52 -6.14 1.89 -12.27
N GLY A 53 -5.82 1.18 -11.18
CA GLY A 53 -5.39 -0.22 -11.24
C GLY A 53 -3.90 -0.44 -11.56
N GLY A 54 -3.06 0.58 -11.41
CA GLY A 54 -1.62 0.47 -11.71
C GLY A 54 -0.87 -0.51 -10.80
N PRO A 55 0.14 -1.24 -11.30
CA PRO A 55 0.83 -2.30 -10.56
C PRO A 55 1.76 -1.71 -9.51
N LEU A 56 1.32 -1.67 -8.25
CA LEU A 56 2.07 -1.05 -7.17
C LEU A 56 3.42 -1.74 -6.92
N VAL A 57 3.55 -3.02 -7.24
CA VAL A 57 4.82 -3.77 -7.09
C VAL A 57 5.98 -3.14 -7.86
N ASN A 58 5.70 -2.37 -8.91
CA ASN A 58 6.69 -1.65 -9.71
C ASN A 58 6.95 -0.22 -9.24
N GLY A 59 6.22 0.24 -8.22
CA GLY A 59 6.38 1.52 -7.57
C GLY A 59 7.62 1.60 -6.69
N ASP A 60 8.14 2.83 -6.59
CA ASP A 60 9.28 3.14 -5.72
C ASP A 60 8.77 3.40 -4.29
N ILE A 61 9.60 3.09 -3.29
CA ILE A 61 9.31 3.40 -1.89
C ILE A 61 9.94 4.75 -1.55
N GLU A 62 9.12 5.68 -1.07
CA GLU A 62 9.50 7.04 -0.75
C GLU A 62 9.00 7.41 0.66
N GLU A 63 9.69 8.34 1.32
CA GLU A 63 9.22 8.91 2.58
C GLU A 63 8.51 10.24 2.32
N MET A 64 7.29 10.40 2.83
CA MET A 64 6.50 11.63 2.71
C MET A 64 5.90 12.02 4.07
N GLY A 65 6.40 13.12 4.64
CA GLY A 65 5.97 13.63 5.95
C GLY A 65 6.08 12.60 7.07
N GLY A 66 7.21 11.88 7.13
CA GLY A 66 7.49 10.83 8.11
C GLY A 66 6.74 9.52 7.87
N LYS A 67 5.95 9.41 6.80
CA LYS A 67 5.26 8.17 6.42
C LYS A 67 6.03 7.47 5.30
N THR A 68 6.21 6.17 5.41
CA THR A 68 6.68 5.33 4.31
C THR A 68 5.55 5.15 3.31
N THR A 69 5.82 5.42 2.03
CA THR A 69 4.83 5.39 0.97
C THR A 69 5.32 4.58 -0.22
N ILE A 70 4.39 3.99 -0.96
CA ILE A 70 4.64 3.49 -2.30
C ILE A 70 4.10 4.49 -3.32
N LYS A 71 4.95 4.85 -4.28
CA LYS A 71 4.59 5.75 -5.37
C LYS A 71 4.18 4.94 -6.59
N CYS A 72 2.90 5.02 -6.96
CA CYS A 72 2.36 4.30 -8.10
C CYS A 72 3.10 4.68 -9.40
N PRO A 73 3.55 3.71 -10.21
CA PRO A 73 4.35 3.98 -11.40
C PRO A 73 3.56 4.62 -12.55
N TRP A 74 2.22 4.56 -12.54
CA TRP A 74 1.40 5.12 -13.62
C TRP A 74 1.14 6.62 -13.45
N HIS A 75 0.80 7.06 -12.24
CA HIS A 75 0.31 8.42 -11.98
C HIS A 75 0.94 9.08 -10.75
N ALA A 76 2.03 8.51 -10.22
CA ALA A 76 2.79 9.04 -9.10
C ALA A 76 1.98 9.30 -7.80
N TYR A 77 0.87 8.57 -7.60
CA TYR A 77 0.13 8.62 -6.35
C TYR A 77 0.96 8.00 -5.22
N HIS A 78 1.13 8.74 -4.13
CA HIS A 78 1.75 8.25 -2.90
C HIS A 78 0.71 7.60 -2.01
N ILE A 79 0.96 6.36 -1.61
CA ILE A 79 0.08 5.59 -0.75
C ILE A 79 0.87 5.16 0.48
N ALA A 80 0.43 5.53 1.67
CA ALA A 80 1.04 5.07 2.92
C ALA A 80 0.92 3.55 3.03
N VAL A 81 2.04 2.83 3.14
CA VAL A 81 2.04 1.36 3.08
C VAL A 81 1.43 0.71 4.34
N GLU A 82 1.47 1.40 5.47
CA GLU A 82 0.91 0.92 6.74
C GLU A 82 -0.60 1.15 6.84
N THR A 83 -1.10 2.27 6.29
CA THR A 83 -2.49 2.72 6.51
C THR A 83 -3.35 2.71 5.25
N GLY A 84 -2.75 2.64 4.07
CA GLY A 84 -3.45 2.72 2.80
C GLY A 84 -3.95 4.13 2.43
N GLU A 85 -3.51 5.15 3.17
CA GLU A 85 -3.89 6.53 2.90
C GLU A 85 -3.28 7.06 1.61
N GLY A 86 -4.10 7.70 0.77
CA GLY A 86 -3.62 8.46 -0.39
C GLY A 86 -3.09 9.83 0.03
N LEU A 87 -1.77 10.04 -0.07
CA LEU A 87 -1.09 11.24 0.39
C LEU A 87 -0.73 12.18 -0.77
N TYR A 88 -0.73 13.47 -0.50
CA TYR A 88 -0.29 14.50 -1.46
C TYR A 88 0.18 15.76 -0.74
N LYS A 89 1.05 16.55 -1.38
CA LYS A 89 1.34 17.92 -0.93
C LYS A 89 0.28 18.86 -1.48
N GLY A 90 -0.35 19.62 -0.60
CA GLY A 90 -1.34 20.62 -0.97
C GLY A 90 -1.17 21.91 -0.18
N VAL A 91 -1.70 23.00 -0.73
CA VAL A 91 -1.75 24.30 -0.06
C VAL A 91 -3.17 24.59 0.40
N ASP A 92 -3.30 25.45 1.39
CA ASP A 92 -4.57 26.07 1.78
C ASP A 92 -4.60 27.48 1.20
N MET A 93 -5.76 27.90 0.69
CA MET A 93 -5.93 29.25 0.16
C MET A 93 -6.68 30.10 1.18
N ALA A 94 -6.08 31.21 1.59
CA ALA A 94 -6.70 32.19 2.48
C ALA A 94 -6.90 33.52 1.76
N MET A 95 -8.00 34.22 2.06
CA MET A 95 -8.23 35.57 1.55
C MET A 95 -7.48 36.59 2.41
N THR A 96 -6.70 37.45 1.76
CA THR A 96 -6.03 38.57 2.43
C THR A 96 -7.01 39.72 2.69
N PRO A 97 -6.68 40.66 3.61
CA PRO A 97 -7.46 41.89 3.79
C PRO A 97 -7.63 42.72 2.51
N SER A 98 -6.73 42.56 1.53
CA SER A 98 -6.80 43.23 0.22
C SER A 98 -7.63 42.46 -0.81
N GLY A 99 -8.37 41.42 -0.42
CA GLY A 99 -9.20 40.61 -1.31
C GLY A 99 -8.44 39.68 -2.26
N LYS A 100 -7.17 39.38 -1.99
CA LYS A 100 -6.38 38.45 -2.83
C LYS A 100 -6.32 37.07 -2.19
N LEU A 101 -6.32 36.01 -3.00
CA LEU A 101 -6.03 34.67 -2.52
C LEU A 101 -4.53 34.50 -2.29
N GLN A 102 -4.16 34.02 -1.10
CA GLN A 102 -2.79 33.74 -0.72
C GLN A 102 -2.66 32.24 -0.36
N PRO A 103 -1.76 31.50 -1.04
CA PRO A 103 -1.48 30.11 -0.68
C PRO A 103 -0.63 30.02 0.59
N SER A 104 -0.90 29.01 1.40
CA SER A 104 0.01 28.57 2.46
C SER A 104 1.23 27.83 1.87
N SER A 105 2.26 27.61 2.69
CA SER A 105 3.33 26.67 2.32
C SER A 105 2.76 25.27 2.09
N PRO A 106 3.26 24.49 1.12
CA PRO A 106 2.80 23.12 0.89
C PRO A 106 2.88 22.28 2.18
N ARG A 107 1.79 21.59 2.48
CA ARG A 107 1.68 20.68 3.63
C ARG A 107 1.26 19.31 3.15
N LEU A 108 1.64 18.29 3.91
CA LEU A 108 1.12 16.96 3.69
C LEU A 108 -0.39 16.95 3.97
N LYS A 109 -1.15 16.43 3.01
CA LYS A 109 -2.59 16.20 3.11
C LYS A 109 -2.89 14.74 2.81
N SER A 110 -4.01 14.26 3.36
CA SER A 110 -4.51 12.91 3.15
C SER A 110 -5.85 12.96 2.41
N LYS A 111 -6.07 12.01 1.52
CA LYS A 111 -7.38 11.71 0.91
C LYS A 111 -8.19 10.73 1.76
N GLY A 112 -7.67 10.31 2.92
CA GLY A 112 -8.18 9.18 3.70
C GLY A 112 -7.66 7.85 3.18
N VAL A 113 -8.13 6.75 3.78
CA VAL A 113 -7.80 5.38 3.35
C VAL A 113 -8.42 5.13 1.98
N LYS A 114 -7.56 4.84 0.99
CA LYS A 114 -7.96 4.58 -0.41
C LYS A 114 -7.50 3.22 -0.90
N GLN A 115 -6.42 2.70 -0.32
CA GLN A 115 -5.84 1.41 -0.62
C GLN A 115 -6.09 0.46 0.55
N ARG A 116 -6.64 -0.73 0.30
CA ARG A 116 -6.86 -1.72 1.36
C ARG A 116 -5.53 -2.29 1.83
N THR A 117 -5.29 -2.23 3.13
CA THR A 117 -4.24 -3.01 3.79
C THR A 117 -4.82 -4.28 4.38
N HIS A 118 -4.01 -5.33 4.47
CA HIS A 118 -4.39 -6.64 4.99
C HIS A 118 -3.49 -7.00 6.18
N PHE A 119 -3.97 -7.89 7.04
CA PHE A 119 -3.20 -8.31 8.20
C PHE A 119 -2.20 -9.37 7.81
N VAL A 120 -1.00 -9.29 8.38
CA VAL A 120 0.07 -10.24 8.16
C VAL A 120 0.42 -10.88 9.49
N GLU A 121 0.61 -12.20 9.48
CA GLU A 121 1.14 -12.96 10.60
C GLU A 121 2.33 -13.79 10.10
N LEU A 122 3.43 -13.76 10.86
CA LEU A 122 4.55 -14.66 10.61
C LEU A 122 4.46 -15.87 11.54
N ARG A 123 4.55 -17.07 10.96
CA ARG A 123 4.53 -18.35 11.70
C ARG A 123 5.81 -19.13 11.45
N ASN A 124 5.98 -20.25 12.15
CA ASN A 124 7.14 -21.14 12.02
C ASN A 124 8.46 -20.38 12.17
N ASP A 125 8.66 -19.76 13.34
CA ASP A 125 9.83 -18.94 13.67
C ASP A 125 10.11 -17.79 12.68
N GLY A 126 9.05 -17.24 12.08
CA GLY A 126 9.14 -16.14 11.15
C GLY A 126 9.35 -16.55 9.69
N GLN A 127 9.40 -17.85 9.40
CA GLN A 127 9.70 -18.36 8.06
C GLN A 127 8.51 -18.31 7.12
N ASP A 128 7.28 -18.40 7.64
CA ASP A 128 6.08 -18.49 6.82
C ASP A 128 5.22 -17.24 6.97
N ILE A 129 4.84 -16.65 5.83
CA ILE A 129 4.00 -15.47 5.77
C ILE A 129 2.54 -15.91 5.56
N TYR A 130 1.69 -15.49 6.47
CA TYR A 130 0.25 -15.66 6.40
C TYR A 130 -0.44 -14.31 6.25
N VAL A 131 -1.50 -14.26 5.44
CA VAL A 131 -2.30 -13.04 5.24
C VAL A 131 -3.76 -13.32 5.56
N ALA A 132 -4.40 -12.37 6.23
CA ALA A 132 -5.84 -12.34 6.42
C ALA A 132 -6.47 -11.19 5.63
N ASP A 133 -7.47 -11.52 4.81
CA ASP A 133 -8.19 -10.56 3.97
C ASP A 133 -9.08 -9.64 4.82
N SER A 134 -8.63 -8.40 5.02
CA SER A 134 -9.42 -7.38 5.74
C SER A 134 -10.76 -7.01 5.08
N SER A 135 -10.98 -7.34 3.80
CA SER A 135 -12.29 -7.16 3.15
C SER A 135 -13.32 -8.20 3.58
N ALA A 136 -12.86 -9.34 4.12
CA ALA A 136 -13.72 -10.39 4.64
C ALA A 136 -14.21 -10.15 6.07
N ILE A 137 -13.78 -9.06 6.73
CA ILE A 137 -14.29 -8.69 8.05
C ILE A 137 -15.79 -8.38 7.93
N PRO A 138 -16.66 -8.99 8.75
CA PRO A 138 -18.08 -8.64 8.74
C PRO A 138 -18.30 -7.15 8.98
N GLY A 139 -18.99 -6.49 8.04
CA GLY A 139 -19.24 -5.05 8.09
C GLY A 139 -18.11 -4.17 7.56
N ALA A 140 -17.07 -4.74 6.93
CA ALA A 140 -16.05 -3.97 6.23
C ALA A 140 -16.70 -3.09 5.14
N SER A 141 -16.42 -1.79 5.20
CA SER A 141 -16.83 -0.88 4.14
C SER A 141 -15.98 -1.07 2.90
N MET A 142 -16.60 -0.89 1.74
CA MET A 142 -15.90 -0.79 0.46
C MET A 142 -15.07 0.49 0.40
N ILE A 143 -13.87 0.40 -0.17
CA ILE A 143 -12.96 1.51 -0.48
C ILE A 143 -12.48 1.41 -1.92
N GLU A 144 -11.88 2.47 -2.45
CA GLU A 144 -11.62 2.62 -3.89
C GLU A 144 -10.78 1.50 -4.50
N SER A 145 -9.79 0.96 -3.79
CA SER A 145 -8.98 -0.15 -4.32
C SER A 145 -9.76 -1.45 -4.50
N ASP A 146 -10.88 -1.65 -3.82
CA ASP A 146 -11.71 -2.85 -3.97
C ASP A 146 -12.24 -3.02 -5.41
N LEU A 147 -12.41 -1.91 -6.14
CA LEU A 147 -12.82 -1.92 -7.56
C LEU A 147 -11.81 -2.63 -8.47
N TYR A 148 -10.55 -2.69 -8.05
CA TYR A 148 -9.44 -3.27 -8.80
C TYR A 148 -8.90 -4.57 -8.18
N ALA A 149 -9.50 -5.02 -7.07
CA ALA A 149 -9.03 -6.15 -6.30
C ALA A 149 -9.71 -7.47 -6.71
N PHE A 150 -9.92 -7.64 -8.02
CA PHE A 150 -10.51 -8.84 -8.60
C PHE A 150 -9.43 -9.87 -8.96
N ARG A 151 -9.88 -11.10 -9.28
CA ARG A 151 -9.02 -12.16 -9.79
C ARG A 151 -8.31 -11.72 -11.06
N THR A 152 -7.05 -11.36 -10.95
CA THR A 152 -6.27 -10.84 -12.08
C THR A 152 -5.68 -12.04 -12.85
N ALA A 153 -5.96 -12.14 -14.14
CA ALA A 153 -5.46 -13.26 -14.97
C ALA A 153 -3.92 -13.38 -14.97
N ASN A 154 -3.22 -12.25 -14.81
CA ASN A 154 -1.77 -12.18 -14.66
C ASN A 154 -1.43 -11.33 -13.44
N ILE A 155 -0.80 -11.93 -12.43
CA ILE A 155 -0.33 -11.21 -11.25
C ILE A 155 0.99 -10.51 -11.62
N PRO A 156 1.12 -9.17 -11.43
CA PRO A 156 2.35 -8.47 -11.77
C PRO A 156 3.55 -8.96 -10.95
N GLU A 157 4.65 -9.24 -11.62
CA GLU A 157 5.94 -9.49 -10.97
C GLU A 157 6.65 -8.16 -10.67
N ALA A 158 7.42 -8.14 -9.57
CA ALA A 158 8.29 -7.01 -9.26
C ALA A 158 9.35 -6.87 -10.37
N ALA A 159 9.46 -5.67 -10.94
CA ALA A 159 10.60 -5.35 -11.80
C ALA A 159 11.91 -5.63 -11.05
N LYS A 160 12.91 -6.20 -11.75
CA LYS A 160 14.28 -6.42 -11.24
C LYS A 160 15.01 -5.09 -11.05
N LYS A 161 14.51 -4.23 -10.16
CA LYS A 161 15.23 -3.10 -9.60
C LYS A 161 16.07 -3.65 -8.43
N GLY A 162 17.21 -3.03 -8.14
CA GLY A 162 18.01 -3.37 -6.96
C GLY A 162 17.21 -3.23 -5.66
N GLU A 163 17.85 -3.48 -4.51
CA GLU A 163 17.26 -3.36 -3.17
C GLU A 163 16.32 -2.14 -3.05
N VAL A 164 15.15 -2.32 -2.44
CA VAL A 164 14.18 -1.23 -2.21
C VAL A 164 14.83 -0.18 -1.31
N ARG A 165 15.36 0.86 -1.94
CA ARG A 165 15.89 2.04 -1.28
C ARG A 165 14.71 2.95 -0.98
N ILE A 166 14.55 3.31 0.30
CA ILE A 166 13.68 4.43 0.65
C ILE A 166 14.38 5.67 0.12
N HIS A 167 13.88 6.23 -0.97
CA HIS A 167 14.37 7.51 -1.46
C HIS A 167 13.92 8.59 -0.47
N SER A 168 14.88 9.17 0.25
CA SER A 168 14.64 10.25 1.20
C SER A 168 14.81 11.61 0.52
N ARG A 169 13.89 12.50 0.91
CA ARG A 169 13.84 13.96 0.81
C ARG A 169 12.96 14.55 -0.29
N PHE A 170 11.67 14.60 0.03
CA PHE A 170 10.87 15.79 -0.25
C PHE A 170 10.34 16.31 1.10
N GLU A 171 11.18 17.02 1.86
CA GLU A 171 10.71 17.95 2.91
C GLU A 171 9.74 18.97 2.29
#